data_AF-A0A3C0GGS2-F1
#
_entry.id   AF-A0A3C0GGS2-F1
#
_cell.length_a   1.000
_cell.length_b   1.000
_cell.length_c   1.000
_cell.angle_alpha   90.00
_cell.angle_beta   90.00
_cell.angle_gamma   90.00
#
_symmetry.space_group_name_H-M   'P 1'
#
loop_
_entity.id
_entity.type
_entity.pdbx_description
1 polymer ?
#
loop_
_entity_poly.entity_id
_entity_poly.type
_entity_poly.pdbx_seq_one_letter_code
_entity_poly.pdbx_strand_id
1 'polypeptide(L)' 'MKVRKFAAIDIGSNAIRLLTHNVIEDKGKKTQFRKSALVRVPVRLGEDSFTVGEVSEQNEARL' A
#
# COMPACT_ATOMS: atom_id res chain seq x y z
N MET A 1 10.03 25.86 1.05
CA MET A 1 9.99 24.40 0.84
C MET A 1 9.41 23.67 2.05
N LYS A 2 8.27 23.00 1.89
CA LYS A 2 7.63 22.12 2.87
C LYS A 2 7.55 20.72 2.27
N VAL A 3 7.99 19.70 3.00
CA VAL A 3 7.92 18.30 2.57
C VAL A 3 6.92 17.57 3.46
N ARG A 4 5.90 16.97 2.85
CA ARG A 4 4.95 16.08 3.51
C ARG A 4 5.16 14.67 3.03
N LYS A 5 5.16 13.70 3.95
CA LYS A 5 5.24 12.28 3.62
C LYS A 5 3.85 11.68 3.75
N PHE A 6 3.38 11.02 2.70
CA PHE A 6 2.14 10.28 2.67
C PHE A 6 2.42 8.80 2.47
N ALA A 7 1.56 7.95 3.02
CA ALA A 7 1.58 6.52 2.79
C ALA A 7 0.17 6.05 2.41
N ALA A 8 0.11 5.02 1.57
CA ALA A 8 -1.12 4.31 1.25
C ALA A 8 -0.85 2.81 1.36
N ILE A 9 -1.76 2.10 2.02
CA ILE A 9 -1.77 0.64 2.12
C ILE A 9 -2.96 0.14 1.29
N ASP A 10 -2.66 -0.78 0.38
CA ASP A 10 -3.63 -1.45 -0.50
C ASP A 10 -3.61 -2.94 -0.19
N ILE A 11 -4.70 -3.48 0.36
CA ILE A 11 -4.84 -4.90 0.71
C ILE A 11 -5.69 -5.57 -0.36
N GLY A 12 -5.02 -6.19 -1.33
CA GLY A 12 -5.69 -6.94 -2.40
C GLY A 12 -5.71 -8.44 -2.13
N SER A 13 -6.62 -9.16 -2.82
CA SER A 13 -6.76 -10.61 -2.71
C SER A 13 -5.49 -11.39 -3.09
N ASN A 14 -4.57 -10.82 -3.87
CA ASN A 14 -3.32 -11.49 -4.26
C ASN A 14 -2.11 -10.95 -3.49
N ALA A 15 -2.06 -9.63 -3.29
CA ALA A 15 -0.90 -8.99 -2.69
C ALA A 15 -1.31 -7.72 -1.95
N ILE A 16 -0.52 -7.41 -0.92
CA ILE A 16 -0.58 -6.15 -0.20
C ILE A 16 0.49 -5.23 -0.76
N ARG A 17 0.18 -3.93 -0.85
CA ARG A 17 1.14 -2.92 -1.27
C ARG A 17 1.20 -1.80 -0.25
N LEU A 18 2.43 -1.35 0.03
CA LEU A 18 2.69 -0.10 0.73
C LEU A 18 3.34 0.87 -0.24
N LEU A 19 2.66 1.98 -0.52
CA LEU A 19 3.17 3.10 -1.29
C LEU A 19 3.54 4.23 -0.32
N THR A 20 4.77 4.73 -0.37
CA THR A 20 5.15 5.98 0.30
C THR A 20 5.47 7.05 -0.73
N HIS A 21 5.04 8.28 -0.46
CA HIS A 21 5.14 9.41 -1.38
C HIS A 21 5.55 10.67 -0.65
N ASN A 22 6.48 11.42 -1.23
CA ASN A 22 6.84 12.76 -0.76
C ASN A 22 6.09 13.79 -1.61
N VAL A 23 5.38 14.70 -0.94
CA VAL A 23 4.73 15.87 -1.53
C VAL A 23 5.55 17.08 -1.13
N ILE A 24 6.17 17.72 -2.12
CA ILE A 24 7.12 18.82 -1.92
C ILE A 24 6.44 20.10 -2.42
N GLU A 25 6.14 21.00 -1.50
CA GLU A 25 5.47 22.29 -1.74
C GLU A 25 6.49 23.43 -1.61
N ASP A 26 6.59 24.32 -2.60
CA ASP A 26 7.43 25.52 -2.52
C ASP A 26 6.66 26.73 -3.06
N LYS A 27 6.86 27.90 -2.43
CA LYS A 27 6.09 29.11 -2.80
C LYS A 27 6.39 29.48 -4.25
N GLY A 28 5.34 29.70 -5.05
CA GLY A 28 5.47 30.08 -6.46
C GLY A 28 5.92 28.95 -7.40
N LYS A 29 6.05 27.70 -6.91
CA LYS A 29 6.35 26.52 -7.75
C LYS A 29 5.20 25.54 -7.73
N LYS A 30 5.12 24.73 -8.79
CA LYS A 30 4.19 23.58 -8.82
C LYS A 30 4.57 22.56 -7.75
N THR A 31 3.58 22.01 -7.07
CA THR A 31 3.76 20.91 -6.13
C THR A 31 4.36 19.70 -6.84
N GLN A 32 5.40 19.11 -6.26
CA GLN A 32 6.05 17.91 -6.80
C GLN A 32 5.64 16.68 -5.99
N PHE A 33 5.33 15.60 -6.70
CA PHE A 33 4.98 14.30 -6.14
C PHE A 33 6.09 13.31 -6.47
N ARG A 34 6.78 12.79 -5.45
CA ARG A 34 7.86 11.80 -5.62
C ARG A 34 7.51 10.48 -4.95
N LYS A 35 7.41 9.42 -5.75
CA LYS A 35 7.30 8.05 -5.26
C LYS A 35 8.58 7.68 -4.51
N SER A 36 8.46 7.42 -3.21
CA SER A 36 9.61 7.17 -2.33
C SER A 36 9.89 5.68 -2.21
N ALA A 37 8.85 4.87 -2.00
CA ALA A 37 8.94 3.43 -2.03
C ALA A 37 7.61 2.83 -2.48
N LEU A 38 7.68 1.66 -3.11
CA LEU A 38 6.53 0.80 -3.37
C LEU A 38 6.93 -0.62 -2.98
N VAL A 39 6.46 -1.07 -1.82
CA VAL A 39 6.70 -2.43 -1.31
C VAL A 39 5.50 -3.30 -1.67
N ARG A 40 5.76 -4.52 -2.11
CA ARG A 40 4.73 -5.52 -2.44
C ARG A 40 4.96 -6.78 -1.62
N VAL A 41 3.97 -7.19 -0.85
CA VAL A 41 3.97 -8.43 -0.07
C VAL A 41 3.01 -9.43 -0.73
N PRO A 42 3.47 -10.60 -1.18
CA PRO A 42 2.59 -11.64 -1.70
C PRO A 42 1.90 -12.37 -0.54
N VAL A 43 0.56 -12.43 -0.54
CA VAL A 43 -0.22 -13.03 0.57
C VAL A 43 -1.30 -14.00 0.07
N ARG A 44 -1.88 -13.76 -1.12
CA ARG A 44 -2.93 -14.59 -1.75
C ARG A 44 -4.18 -14.86 -0.88
N LEU A 45 -4.66 -13.83 -0.18
CA LEU A 45 -5.92 -13.87 0.61
C LEU A 45 -7.14 -14.38 -0.17
N GLY A 46 -7.13 -14.22 -1.50
CA GLY A 46 -8.20 -14.66 -2.40
C GLY A 46 -8.36 -16.17 -2.46
N GLU A 47 -7.30 -16.93 -2.26
CA GLU A 47 -7.37 -18.40 -2.38
C GLU A 47 -8.40 -18.99 -1.42
N ASP A 48 -8.39 -18.54 -0.17
CA ASP A 48 -9.34 -18.96 0.85
C ASP A 48 -10.72 -18.34 0.61
N SER A 49 -10.79 -17.04 0.30
CA SER A 49 -12.07 -16.37 0.17
C SER A 49 -12.85 -16.80 -1.08
N PHE A 50 -12.17 -17.24 -2.14
CA PHE A 50 -12.82 -17.80 -3.33
C PHE A 50 -13.27 -19.26 -3.14
N THR A 51 -12.66 -20.01 -2.23
CA THR A 51 -12.96 -21.44 -2.03
C THR A 51 -13.87 -21.68 -0.84
N VAL A 52 -13.61 -21.02 0.29
CA VAL A 52 -14.28 -21.20 1.59
C VAL A 52 -15.21 -20.03 1.93
N GLY A 53 -15.05 -18.87 1.26
CA GLY A 53 -15.87 -17.68 1.49
C GLY A 53 -15.35 -16.78 2.62
N GLU A 54 -14.25 -17.15 3.25
CA GLU A 54 -13.61 -16.42 4.35
C GLU A 54 -12.08 -16.40 4.19
N VAL A 55 -11.39 -15.49 4.90
CA VAL A 55 -9.93 -15.51 4.97
C VAL A 55 -9.53 -16.47 6.09
N SER A 56 -8.63 -17.42 5.82
CA SER A 56 -8.23 -18.38 6.85
C SER A 56 -7.42 -17.70 7.97
N GLU A 57 -7.48 -18.25 9.18
CA GLU A 57 -6.65 -17.80 10.32
C GLU A 57 -5.16 -17.75 9.97
N GLN A 58 -4.68 -18.67 9.12
CA GLN A 58 -3.30 -18.68 8.66
C GLN A 58 -2.96 -17.44 7.83
N ASN A 59 -3.86 -17.01 6.95
CA ASN A 59 -3.66 -15.82 6.14
C ASN A 59 -3.90 -14.53 6.93
N GLU A 60 -4.79 -14.53 7.93
CA GLU A 60 -4.92 -13.42 8.89
C GLU A 60 -3.64 -13.21 9.70
N ALA A 61 -2.98 -14.29 10.15
CA ALA A 61 -1.73 -14.19 10.91
C ALA A 61 -0.52 -13.66 10.11
N ARG A 62 -0.64 -13.56 8.77
CA ARG A 62 0.40 -13.03 7.88
C ARG A 62 0.21 -11.54 7.55
N LEU A 63 -0.92 -10.95 7.94
CA LEU A 63 -1.22 -9.52 7.86
C LEU A 63 -0.52 -8.74 8.97
#